data_AF-A0A934V977-F1
#
_entry.id   AF-A0A934V977-F1
#
_cell.length_a   1.000
_cell.length_b   1.000
_cell.length_c   1.000
_cell.angle_alpha   90.00
_cell.angle_beta   90.00
_cell.angle_gamma   90.00
#
_symmetry.space_group_name_H-M   'P 1'
#
loop_
_entity.id
_entity.type
_entity.pdbx_description
1 polymer ?
#
loop_
_entity_poly.entity_id
_entity_poly.type
_entity_poly.pdbx_seq_one_letter_code
_entity_poly.pdbx_strand_id
1 'polypeptide(L)'
;MHRLPSQHAVTRFKVASWLIVLLFLLLLATSGLLVHSLVTADRELASLALGLMGGTVAVGITQWAVAIRARCPLCHAKSIARNGCSKHRNARALLGSYRLRVALSIIFQNKFRCPYCGESTAAKARGR
;
A
#
# COMPACT_ATOMS: atom_id res chain seq x y z
N MET A 1 8.42 2.01 21.21
CA MET A 1 7.41 1.65 20.18
C MET A 1 6.12 2.39 20.45
N HIS A 2 5.74 3.33 19.58
CA HIS A 2 4.48 4.06 19.73
C HIS A 2 3.28 3.22 19.26
N ARG A 3 2.15 3.36 19.95
CA ARG A 3 0.88 2.69 19.60
C ARG A 3 -0.05 3.70 18.92
N LEU A 4 -0.94 3.20 18.07
CA LEU A 4 -1.93 4.05 17.41
C LEU A 4 -3.00 4.49 18.43
N PRO A 5 -3.48 5.74 18.34
CA PRO A 5 -4.42 6.29 19.32
C PRO A 5 -5.82 5.66 19.25
N SER A 6 -6.21 5.09 18.10
CA SER A 6 -7.56 4.52 17.91
C SER A 6 -7.54 3.20 17.14
N GLN A 7 -8.52 2.34 17.43
CA GLN A 7 -8.73 1.09 16.68
C GLN A 7 -9.08 1.35 15.20
N HIS A 8 -9.83 2.42 14.91
CA HIS A 8 -10.12 2.83 13.54
C HIS A 8 -8.86 3.19 12.74
N ALA A 9 -7.82 3.74 13.38
CA ALA A 9 -6.57 3.98 12.69
C ALA A 9 -5.89 2.66 12.33
N VAL A 10 -5.88 1.68 13.24
CA VAL A 10 -5.32 0.34 13.00
C VAL A 10 -6.01 -0.36 11.83
N THR A 11 -7.35 -0.38 11.81
CA THR A 11 -8.10 -1.03 10.72
C THR A 11 -7.82 -0.36 9.39
N ARG A 12 -7.78 0.98 9.33
CA ARG A 12 -7.39 1.72 8.10
C ARG A 12 -5.98 1.35 7.62
N PHE A 13 -5.00 1.24 8.52
CA PHE A 13 -3.64 0.82 8.18
C PHE A 13 -3.61 -0.60 7.61
N LYS A 14 -4.38 -1.53 8.19
CA LYS A 14 -4.49 -2.90 7.69
C LYS A 14 -5.18 -2.96 6.32
N VAL A 15 -6.31 -2.28 6.16
CA VAL A 15 -7.05 -2.19 4.88
C VAL A 15 -6.18 -1.56 3.79
N ALA A 16 -5.47 -0.46 4.10
CA ALA A 16 -4.54 0.16 3.16
C ALA A 16 -3.39 -0.78 2.75
N SER A 17 -2.87 -1.56 3.69
CA SER A 17 -1.80 -2.53 3.43
C SER A 17 -2.27 -3.65 2.52
N TRP A 18 -3.45 -4.21 2.80
CA TRP A 18 -4.10 -5.21 1.95
C TRP A 18 -4.38 -4.68 0.54
N LEU A 19 -4.93 -3.46 0.43
CA LEU A 19 -5.18 -2.81 -0.86
C LEU A 19 -3.91 -2.63 -1.67
N ILE A 20 -2.78 -2.28 -1.05
CA ILE A 20 -1.50 -2.16 -1.76
C ILE A 20 -1.00 -3.49 -2.30
N VAL A 21 -1.11 -4.56 -1.51
CA VAL A 21 -0.72 -5.91 -1.95
C VAL A 21 -1.63 -6.38 -3.08
N LEU A 22 -2.95 -6.18 -2.95
CA LEU A 22 -3.92 -6.50 -3.99
C LEU A 22 -3.67 -5.71 -5.28
N LEU A 23 -3.38 -4.41 -5.17
CA LEU A 23 -3.05 -3.56 -6.31
C LEU A 23 -1.77 -4.04 -7.01
N PHE A 24 -0.75 -4.43 -6.25
CA PHE A 24 0.49 -4.95 -6.80
C PHE A 24 0.25 -6.27 -7.57
N LEU A 25 -0.55 -7.18 -7.01
CA LEU A 25 -0.96 -8.42 -7.68
C LEU A 25 -1.79 -8.15 -8.94
N LEU A 26 -2.74 -7.23 -8.88
CA LEU A 26 -3.56 -6.82 -10.03
C LEU A 26 -2.71 -6.20 -11.15
N LEU A 27 -1.72 -5.38 -10.81
CA LEU A 27 -0.78 -4.83 -11.79
C LEU A 27 0.05 -5.92 -12.46
N LEU A 28 0.54 -6.91 -11.70
CA LEU A 28 1.25 -8.04 -12.27
C LEU A 28 0.34 -8.88 -13.18
N ALA A 29 -0.88 -9.20 -12.72
CA ALA A 29 -1.85 -9.97 -13.51
C ALA A 29 -2.25 -9.25 -14.80
N THR A 30 -2.59 -7.95 -14.72
CA THR A 30 -2.93 -7.14 -15.90
C THR A 30 -1.77 -7.05 -16.88
N SER A 31 -0.54 -6.83 -16.40
CA SER A 31 0.64 -6.79 -17.27
C SER A 31 0.88 -8.13 -17.98
N GLY A 32 0.74 -9.25 -17.27
CA GLY A 32 0.88 -10.58 -17.86
C GLY A 32 -0.21 -10.90 -18.88
N LEU A 33 -1.48 -10.59 -18.57
CA LEU A 33 -2.60 -10.80 -19.49
C LEU A 33 -2.46 -9.96 -20.76
N LEU A 34 -2.00 -8.71 -20.61
CA LEU A 34 -1.84 -7.78 -21.73
C LEU A 34 -0.73 -8.26 -22.66
N VAL A 35 0.41 -8.72 -22.12
CA VAL A 35 1.47 -9.34 -22.92
C VAL A 35 0.97 -10.61 -23.62
N HIS A 36 0.21 -11.46 -22.92
CA HIS A 36 -0.32 -12.69 -23.51
C HIS A 36 -1.33 -12.42 -24.63
N SER A 37 -2.24 -11.47 -24.43
CA SER A 37 -3.23 -11.05 -25.43
C SER A 37 -2.58 -10.45 -26.68
N LEU A 38 -1.46 -9.74 -26.54
CA LEU A 38 -0.69 -9.23 -27.69
C LEU A 38 -0.05 -10.36 -28.51
N VAL A 39 0.29 -11.49 -27.88
CA VAL A 39 0.89 -12.65 -28.57
C VAL A 39 -0.18 -13.50 -29.25
N THR A 40 -1.33 -13.73 -28.62
CA THR A 40 -2.37 -14.61 -29.16
C THR A 40 -3.43 -13.90 -30.02
N ALA A 41 -3.47 -12.56 -30.02
CA ALA A 41 -4.42 -11.74 -30.79
C ALA A 41 -5.91 -12.04 -30.52
N ASP A 42 -6.23 -12.65 -29.37
CA ASP A 42 -7.60 -12.99 -28.99
C ASP A 42 -8.37 -11.78 -28.44
N ARG A 43 -9.54 -11.51 -29.03
CA ARG A 43 -10.41 -10.38 -28.64
C ARG A 43 -11.06 -10.56 -27.26
N GLU A 44 -11.33 -11.80 -26.86
CA GLU A 44 -11.89 -12.13 -25.53
C GLU A 44 -10.89 -11.83 -24.40
N LEU A 45 -9.61 -12.16 -24.59
CA LEU A 45 -8.56 -11.81 -23.63
C LEU A 45 -8.34 -10.30 -23.54
N ALA A 46 -8.51 -9.59 -24.66
CA ALA A 46 -8.40 -8.14 -24.70
C ALA A 46 -9.52 -7.44 -23.90
N SER A 47 -10.77 -7.91 -23.99
CA SER A 47 -11.89 -7.35 -23.22
C SER A 47 -11.73 -7.61 -21.72
N LEU A 48 -11.29 -8.82 -21.35
CA LEU A 48 -10.95 -9.17 -19.96
C LEU A 48 -9.81 -8.31 -19.42
N ALA A 49 -8.72 -8.15 -20.18
CA ALA A 49 -7.60 -7.29 -19.80
C ALA A 49 -8.06 -5.83 -19.57
N LEU A 50 -8.94 -5.31 -20.43
CA LEU A 50 -9.49 -3.96 -20.30
C LEU A 50 -10.32 -3.82 -19.01
N GLY A 51 -11.19 -4.79 -18.73
CA GLY A 51 -11.99 -4.82 -17.50
C GLY A 51 -11.11 -4.90 -16.24
N LEU A 52 -10.08 -5.74 -16.28
CA LEU A 52 -9.12 -5.91 -15.18
C LEU A 52 -8.28 -4.63 -14.96
N MET A 53 -7.92 -3.94 -16.04
CA MET A 53 -7.25 -2.63 -15.98
C MET A 53 -8.13 -1.58 -15.30
N GLY A 54 -9.41 -1.50 -15.67
CA GLY A 54 -10.38 -0.62 -15.02
C GLY A 54 -10.54 -0.91 -13.52
N GLY A 55 -10.65 -2.19 -13.15
CA GLY A 55 -10.69 -2.61 -11.74
C GLY A 55 -9.43 -2.22 -10.97
N THR A 56 -8.25 -2.37 -11.60
CA THR A 56 -6.96 -1.98 -11.01
C THR A 56 -6.91 -0.48 -10.72
N VAL A 57 -7.42 0.36 -11.63
CA VAL A 57 -7.51 1.82 -11.42
C VAL A 57 -8.44 2.15 -10.25
N ALA A 58 -9.62 1.53 -10.18
CA ALA A 58 -10.56 1.75 -9.08
C ALA A 58 -9.96 1.35 -7.71
N VAL A 59 -9.27 0.21 -7.63
CA VAL A 59 -8.53 -0.21 -6.42
C VAL A 59 -7.40 0.77 -6.10
N GLY A 60 -6.71 1.30 -7.12
CA GLY A 60 -5.66 2.31 -6.95
C GLY A 60 -6.19 3.61 -6.33
N ILE A 61 -7.35 4.08 -6.80
CA ILE A 61 -8.01 5.29 -6.27
C ILE A 61 -8.45 5.09 -4.82
N THR A 62 -9.10 3.96 -4.51
CA THR A 62 -9.52 3.66 -3.13
C THR A 62 -8.32 3.51 -2.20
N GLN A 63 -7.26 2.84 -2.63
CA GLN A 63 -5.98 2.74 -1.91
C GLN A 63 -5.42 4.13 -1.61
N TRP A 64 -5.40 5.02 -2.61
CA TRP A 64 -4.89 6.38 -2.45
C TRP A 64 -5.72 7.18 -1.44
N ALA A 65 -7.05 7.12 -1.53
CA ALA A 65 -7.95 7.80 -0.61
C ALA A 65 -7.76 7.34 0.84
N VAL A 66 -7.61 6.03 1.08
CA VAL A 66 -7.34 5.47 2.42
C VAL A 66 -5.94 5.87 2.89
N ALA A 67 -4.93 5.81 2.01
CA ALA A 67 -3.54 6.14 2.35
C ALA A 67 -3.33 7.60 2.75
N ILE A 68 -4.10 8.54 2.18
CA ILE A 68 -4.03 9.97 2.57
C ILE A 68 -4.44 10.17 4.03
N ARG A 69 -5.36 9.35 4.53
CA ARG A 69 -5.85 9.41 5.91
C ARG A 69 -4.94 8.67 6.90
N ALA A 70 -4.01 7.84 6.42
CA ALA A 70 -3.08 7.07 7.23
C ALA A 70 -1.86 7.91 7.67
N ARG A 71 -2.03 8.69 8.76
CA ARG A 71 -1.00 9.57 9.32
C ARG A 71 -0.26 8.89 10.47
N CYS A 72 1.05 9.13 10.57
CA CYS A 72 1.85 8.73 11.72
C CYS A 72 1.49 9.63 12.93
N PRO A 73 1.29 9.09 14.15
CA PRO A 73 0.94 9.90 15.32
C PRO A 73 2.08 10.81 15.83
N LEU A 74 3.32 10.59 15.37
CA LEU A 74 4.50 11.37 15.78
C LEU A 74 4.78 12.54 14.84
N CYS A 75 5.02 12.22 13.58
CA CYS A 75 5.39 13.23 12.59
C CYS A 75 4.22 13.74 11.76
N HIS A 76 3.00 13.21 11.97
CA HIS A 76 1.80 13.47 11.17
C HIS A 76 1.95 13.24 9.65
N ALA A 77 3.11 12.77 9.20
CA ALA A 77 3.39 12.43 7.83
C ALA A 77 2.54 11.24 7.40
N LYS A 78 2.16 11.25 6.12
CA LYS A 78 1.40 10.18 5.49
C LYS A 78 2.37 9.05 5.19
N SER A 79 2.49 8.10 6.11
CA SER A 79 3.47 7.00 6.02
C SER A 79 3.27 6.13 4.78
N ILE A 80 2.03 6.04 4.28
CA ILE A 80 1.65 5.24 3.09
C ILE A 80 1.49 6.11 1.83
N ALA A 81 1.27 7.42 1.95
CA ALA A 81 1.15 8.31 0.79
C ALA A 81 2.49 8.96 0.42
N ARG A 82 2.56 9.57 -0.77
CA ARG A 82 3.72 10.37 -1.18
C ARG A 82 3.66 11.67 -0.40
N ASN A 83 4.68 11.96 0.39
CA ASN A 83 4.89 13.28 0.96
C ASN A 83 6.14 13.90 0.33
N GLY A 84 6.16 15.23 0.24
CA GLY A 84 7.34 16.01 -0.16
C GLY A 84 8.42 16.11 0.92
N CYS A 85 8.29 15.37 2.03
CA CYS A 85 9.28 15.37 3.10
C CYS A 85 10.50 14.51 2.73
N SER A 86 11.68 14.91 3.21
CA SER A 86 12.88 14.10 3.13
C SER A 86 12.66 12.74 3.82
N LYS A 87 13.12 11.67 3.16
CA LYS A 87 13.06 10.32 3.73
C LYS A 87 14.24 10.13 4.66
N HIS A 88 14.04 9.39 5.73
CA HIS A 88 15.11 9.07 6.66
C HIS A 88 16.21 8.26 5.95
N ARG A 89 17.49 8.56 6.20
CA ARG A 89 18.65 7.88 5.56
C ARG A 89 18.63 6.36 5.72
N ASN A 90 18.12 5.87 6.86
CA ASN A 90 17.99 4.44 7.18
C ASN A 90 16.66 3.81 6.74
N ALA A 91 15.78 4.53 6.04
CA ALA A 91 14.60 3.93 5.45
C ALA A 91 15.04 3.01 4.30
N ARG A 92 14.77 1.71 4.39
CA ARG A 92 14.99 0.79 3.25
C ARG A 92 13.69 0.61 2.48
N ALA A 93 13.75 0.68 1.17
CA ALA A 93 12.67 0.28 0.29
C ALA A 93 12.68 -1.24 0.11
N LEU A 94 11.53 -1.82 -0.26
CA LEU A 94 11.44 -3.21 -0.71
C LEU A 94 10.89 -3.17 -2.14
N LEU A 95 11.62 -3.76 -3.10
CA LEU A 95 11.34 -3.61 -4.54
C LEU A 95 11.23 -2.14 -4.99
N GLY A 96 12.13 -1.27 -4.52
CA GLY A 96 12.11 0.17 -4.82
C GLY A 96 10.97 0.97 -4.16
N SER A 97 9.98 0.30 -3.56
CA SER A 97 8.80 0.90 -2.94
C SER A 97 8.84 0.85 -1.41
N TYR A 98 8.90 2.03 -0.77
CA TYR A 98 8.79 2.15 0.69
C TYR A 98 7.42 1.71 1.22
N ARG A 99 6.37 1.94 0.43
CA ARG A 99 4.98 1.63 0.79
C ARG A 99 4.74 0.14 0.91
N LEU A 100 5.28 -0.64 -0.03
CA LEU A 100 5.13 -2.09 -0.07
C LEU A 100 5.80 -2.73 1.16
N ARG A 101 6.98 -2.23 1.54
CA ARG A 101 7.66 -2.68 2.77
C ARG A 101 6.83 -2.40 4.01
N VAL A 102 6.27 -1.20 4.14
CA VAL A 102 5.39 -0.84 5.26
C VAL A 102 4.17 -1.76 5.28
N ALA A 103 3.51 -1.98 4.13
CA ALA A 103 2.35 -2.85 4.02
C ALA A 103 2.66 -4.30 4.46
N LEU A 104 3.74 -4.88 3.96
CA LEU A 104 4.19 -6.22 4.35
C LEU A 104 4.53 -6.28 5.84
N SER A 105 5.19 -5.26 6.39
CA SER A 105 5.53 -5.24 7.82
C SER A 105 4.29 -5.17 8.70
N ILE A 106 3.25 -4.44 8.27
CA ILE A 106 1.95 -4.39 8.97
C ILE A 106 1.26 -5.75 8.92
N ILE A 107 1.25 -6.42 7.77
CA ILE A 107 0.59 -7.73 7.58
C ILE A 107 1.31 -8.82 8.39
N PHE A 108 2.63 -8.96 8.22
CA PHE A 108 3.39 -10.05 8.82
C PHE A 108 3.78 -9.79 10.27
N GLN A 109 4.13 -8.55 10.63
CA GLN A 109 4.71 -8.24 11.94
C GLN A 109 3.80 -7.38 12.83
N ASN A 110 2.65 -6.93 12.33
CA ASN A 110 1.76 -5.96 13.00
C ASN A 110 2.52 -4.73 13.55
N LYS A 111 3.64 -4.37 12.93
CA LYS A 111 4.47 -3.22 13.28
C LYS A 111 5.10 -2.67 12.01
N PHE A 112 5.32 -1.36 11.97
CA PHE A 112 5.97 -0.73 10.84
C PHE A 112 6.92 0.36 11.31
N ARG A 113 7.93 0.62 10.49
CA ARG A 113 8.83 1.76 10.69
C ARG A 113 8.42 2.86 9.72
N CYS A 114 8.17 4.05 10.24
CA CYS A 114 7.80 5.18 9.39
C CYS A 114 9.01 5.57 8.51
N PRO A 115 8.85 5.71 7.19
CA PRO A 115 9.96 6.06 6.29
C PRO A 115 10.46 7.50 6.47
N TYR A 116 9.68 8.37 7.13
CA TYR A 116 10.01 9.77 7.35
C TYR A 116 10.68 10.00 8.71
N CYS A 117 10.01 9.69 9.83
CA CYS A 117 10.59 9.88 11.16
C CYS A 117 11.51 8.74 11.61
N GLY A 118 11.55 7.60 10.93
CA GLY A 118 12.38 6.45 11.31
C GLY A 118 11.88 5.69 12.55
N GLU A 119 10.86 6.20 13.24
CA GLU A 119 10.34 5.61 14.47
C GLU A 119 9.48 4.37 14.20
N SER A 120 9.52 3.42 15.14
CA SER A 120 8.77 2.18 15.09
C SER A 120 7.38 2.33 15.71
N THR A 121 6.34 2.12 14.90
CA THR A 121 4.94 2.20 15.30
C THR A 121 4.30 0.82 15.25
N ALA A 122 3.69 0.38 16.34
CA ALA A 122 2.90 -0.84 16.38
C ALA A 122 1.53 -0.58 15.73
N ALA A 123 1.11 -1.47 14.82
CA ALA A 123 -0.24 -1.47 14.25
C ALA A 123 -1.25 -2.08 15.24
N LYS A 124 -1.20 -1.61 16.50
CA LYS A 124 -2.09 -1.99 17.60
C LYS A 124 -2.61 -0.72 18.26
N ALA A 125 -3.89 -0.73 18.61
CA ALA A 125 -4.46 0.38 19.36
C ALA A 125 -3.89 0.37 20.77
N ARG A 126 -3.74 1.54 21.38
CA ARG A 126 -3.53 1.64 22.82
C ARG A 126 -4.82 1.12 23.48
N GLY A 127 -4.78 -0.12 23.99
CA GLY A 127 -5.86 -0.67 24.82
C GLY A 127 -6.09 0.26 26.01
N ARG A 128 -7.37 0.51 26.32
CA ARG A 128 -7.75 1.01 27.64
C ARG A 128 -7.39 -0.04 28.68
#